data_AF-A0A820RXM0-F1
#
_entry.id   AF-A0A820RXM0-F1
#
_cell.length_a   1.000
_cell.length_b   1.000
_cell.length_c   1.000
_cell.angle_alpha   90.00
_cell.angle_beta   90.00
_cell.angle_gamma   90.00
#
_symmetry.space_group_name_H-M   'P 1'
#
loop_
_entity.id
_entity.type
_entity.pdbx_description
1 polymer ?
#
loop_
_entity_poly.entity_id
_entity_poly.type
_entity_poly.pdbx_seq_one_letter_code
_entity_poly.pdbx_strand_id
1 'polypeptide(L)'
;DSKLTAHGEPIEEAAASVCLKSPDQIIAVGVNCVHPETVVPLIKQMNNIDRDFIAYPNAGVTWDAEKQIFDSQGQSITSFIHSYIDTGIKYIGGCCHVGPDQIRAIRDIIDRYSS
;
A
#
# COMPACT_ATOMS: atom_id res chain seq x y z
N ASP A 1 -12.15 1.21 -6.12
CA ASP A 1 -12.18 0.60 -7.47
C ASP A 1 -11.12 1.02 -8.47
N SER A 2 -10.19 1.94 -8.18
CA SER A 2 -9.26 2.35 -9.23
C SER A 2 -8.12 1.34 -9.43
N LYS A 3 -8.25 0.45 -10.42
CA LYS A 3 -7.13 -0.29 -11.04
C LYS A 3 -6.19 0.63 -11.83
N LEU A 4 -6.51 1.92 -11.88
CA LEU A 4 -5.81 2.94 -12.65
C LEU A 4 -4.98 3.84 -11.72
N THR A 5 -3.91 4.40 -12.26
CA THR A 5 -3.23 5.55 -11.67
C THR A 5 -4.15 6.78 -11.64
N ALA A 6 -3.70 7.86 -11.01
CA ALA A 6 -4.42 9.13 -11.03
C ALA A 6 -4.56 9.74 -12.44
N HIS A 7 -3.63 9.43 -13.36
CA HIS A 7 -3.68 9.91 -14.74
C HIS A 7 -4.45 8.98 -15.67
N GLY A 8 -4.69 7.72 -15.27
CA GLY A 8 -5.59 6.79 -15.95
C GLY A 8 -4.94 5.56 -16.56
N GLU A 9 -3.63 5.34 -16.36
CA GLU A 9 -2.97 4.12 -16.82
C GLU A 9 -3.36 2.91 -15.95
N PRO A 10 -3.51 1.70 -16.51
CA PRO A 10 -3.57 0.47 -15.72
C PRO A 10 -2.33 0.32 -14.85
N ILE A 11 -2.52 0.02 -13.56
CA ILE A 11 -1.43 0.01 -12.60
C ILE A 11 -0.35 -1.02 -12.93
N GLU A 12 -0.75 -2.17 -13.48
CA GLU A 12 0.15 -3.24 -13.93
C GLU A 12 1.07 -2.76 -15.06
N GLU A 13 0.51 -2.04 -16.04
CA GLU A 13 1.26 -1.51 -17.19
C GLU A 13 2.22 -0.40 -16.74
N ALA A 14 1.75 0.50 -15.87
CA ALA A 14 2.57 1.57 -15.34
C ALA A 14 3.77 1.04 -14.55
N ALA A 15 3.54 0.09 -13.64
CA ALA A 15 4.60 -0.51 -12.83
C ALA A 15 5.59 -1.31 -13.69
N ALA A 16 5.10 -2.11 -14.64
CA ALA A 16 5.95 -2.86 -15.57
C ALA A 16 6.81 -1.92 -16.43
N SER A 17 6.23 -0.84 -16.96
CA SER A 17 6.94 0.16 -17.77
C SER A 17 8.11 0.79 -17.02
N VAL A 18 7.92 1.14 -15.75
CA VAL A 18 8.99 1.72 -14.91
C VAL A 18 10.10 0.70 -14.66
N CYS A 19 9.75 -0.54 -14.35
CA CYS A 19 10.73 -1.61 -14.14
C CYS A 19 11.58 -1.87 -15.39
N LEU A 20 10.96 -1.87 -16.58
CA LEU A 20 11.65 -2.11 -17.85
C LEU A 20 12.60 -0.96 -18.24
N LYS A 21 12.29 0.28 -17.87
CA LYS A 21 13.14 1.45 -18.18
C LYS A 21 14.42 1.49 -17.36
N SER A 22 14.45 0.87 -16.19
CA SER A 22 15.59 0.93 -15.28
C SER A 22 15.72 -0.37 -14.48
N PRO A 23 15.95 -1.51 -15.15
CA PRO A 23 15.84 -2.82 -14.54
C PRO A 23 16.80 -3.02 -13.37
N ASP A 24 18.00 -2.45 -13.44
CA ASP A 24 19.03 -2.62 -12.40
C ASP A 24 18.93 -1.60 -11.25
N GLN A 25 18.05 -0.60 -11.36
CA GLN A 25 17.92 0.48 -10.36
C GLN A 25 16.62 0.39 -9.55
N ILE A 26 15.56 -0.17 -10.14
CA ILE A 26 14.27 -0.33 -9.47
C ILE A 26 14.29 -1.65 -8.71
N ILE A 27 14.37 -1.58 -7.38
CA ILE A 27 14.37 -2.77 -6.50
C ILE A 27 12.97 -3.18 -6.03
N ALA A 28 12.01 -2.23 -6.02
CA ALA A 28 10.66 -2.45 -5.54
C ALA A 28 9.65 -1.55 -6.25
N VAL A 29 8.41 -2.01 -6.35
CA VAL A 29 7.26 -1.24 -6.84
C VAL A 29 6.04 -1.46 -5.97
N GLY A 30 5.07 -0.55 -6.00
CA GLY A 30 3.83 -0.73 -5.26
C GLY A 30 3.04 0.55 -5.11
N VAL A 31 2.36 0.71 -3.97
CA VAL A 31 1.31 1.72 -3.79
C VAL A 31 1.45 2.51 -2.52
N ASN A 32 1.06 3.78 -2.58
CA ASN A 32 1.02 4.65 -1.41
C ASN A 32 -0.24 5.52 -1.39
N CYS A 33 -0.56 6.02 -0.19
CA CYS A 33 -1.66 6.97 0.04
C CYS A 33 -3.07 6.51 -0.36
N VAL A 34 -3.22 5.25 -0.79
CA VAL A 34 -4.53 4.60 -0.96
C VAL A 34 -5.11 4.20 0.40
N HIS A 35 -6.41 3.89 0.43
CA HIS A 35 -7.04 3.28 1.60
C HIS A 35 -6.43 1.88 1.87
N PRO A 36 -6.15 1.48 3.13
CA PRO A 36 -5.49 0.22 3.47
C PRO A 36 -6.11 -1.02 2.82
N GLU A 37 -7.43 -1.09 2.72
CA GLU A 37 -8.13 -2.23 2.12
C GLU A 37 -7.83 -2.40 0.61
N THR A 38 -7.40 -1.33 -0.05
CA THR A 38 -7.15 -1.31 -1.49
C THR A 38 -5.76 -1.85 -1.85
N VAL A 39 -4.83 -1.94 -0.88
CA VAL A 39 -3.44 -2.35 -1.12
C VAL A 39 -3.35 -3.75 -1.73
N VAL A 40 -3.92 -4.77 -1.09
CA VAL A 40 -3.82 -6.16 -1.56
C VAL A 40 -4.45 -6.35 -2.95
N PRO A 41 -5.67 -5.84 -3.23
CA PRO A 41 -6.23 -5.89 -4.58
C PRO A 41 -5.33 -5.30 -5.66
N LEU A 42 -4.62 -4.19 -5.38
CA LEU A 42 -3.71 -3.55 -6.34
C LEU A 42 -2.41 -4.31 -6.52
N ILE A 43 -1.78 -4.76 -5.43
CA ILE A 43 -0.54 -5.56 -5.50
C ILE A 43 -0.79 -6.86 -6.29
N LYS A 44 -1.97 -7.48 -6.13
CA LYS A 44 -2.34 -8.67 -6.92
C LYS A 44 -2.42 -8.44 -8.43
N GLN A 45 -2.66 -7.21 -8.90
CA GLN A 45 -2.60 -6.90 -10.34
C GLN A 45 -1.15 -6.87 -10.85
N MET A 46 -0.18 -6.65 -9.97
CA MET A 46 1.24 -6.50 -10.33
C MET A 46 2.06 -7.75 -10.04
N ASN A 47 1.42 -8.88 -9.69
CA ASN A 47 2.08 -10.10 -9.22
C ASN A 47 3.01 -10.77 -10.25
N ASN A 48 2.92 -10.40 -11.52
CA ASN A 48 3.80 -10.84 -12.60
C ASN A 48 5.09 -10.02 -12.70
N ILE A 49 5.22 -8.93 -11.95
CA ILE A 49 6.43 -8.10 -11.92
C ILE A 49 7.46 -8.75 -10.99
N ASP A 50 8.64 -9.03 -11.55
CA ASP A 50 9.77 -9.61 -10.82
C ASP A 50 10.50 -8.56 -9.96
N ARG A 51 9.80 -7.96 -8.99
CA ARG A 51 10.35 -6.97 -8.04
C ARG A 51 9.76 -7.16 -6.65
N ASP A 52 10.45 -6.69 -5.62
CA ASP A 52 9.87 -6.63 -4.29
C ASP A 52 8.64 -5.69 -4.30
N PHE A 53 7.65 -5.95 -3.44
CA PHE A 53 6.52 -5.05 -3.26
C PHE A 53 6.68 -4.10 -2.07
N ILE A 54 6.27 -2.84 -2.25
CA ILE A 54 6.23 -1.80 -1.22
C ILE A 54 4.82 -1.24 -1.06
N ALA A 55 4.34 -1.10 0.18
CA ALA A 55 3.06 -0.49 0.49
C ALA A 55 3.14 0.45 1.70
N TYR A 56 2.63 1.67 1.54
CA TYR A 56 2.50 2.64 2.63
C TYR A 56 1.19 3.44 2.46
N PRO A 57 0.03 2.84 2.82
CA PRO A 57 -1.29 3.45 2.65
C PRO A 57 -1.54 4.58 3.67
N ASN A 58 -2.66 5.28 3.53
CA ASN A 58 -3.13 6.20 4.55
C ASN A 58 -3.64 5.44 5.80
N ALA A 59 -4.05 6.15 6.86
CA ALA A 59 -4.47 5.53 8.12
C ALA A 59 -5.86 4.85 8.11
N GLY A 60 -6.48 4.64 6.95
CA GLY A 60 -7.88 4.22 6.85
C GLY A 60 -8.86 5.39 6.84
N VAL A 61 -8.37 6.60 6.55
CA VAL A 61 -9.21 7.79 6.46
C VAL A 61 -9.63 8.07 5.03
N THR A 62 -10.86 8.55 4.87
CA THR A 62 -11.42 8.99 3.60
C THR A 62 -11.72 10.49 3.66
N TRP A 63 -11.59 11.17 2.52
CA TRP A 63 -11.95 12.59 2.44
C TRP A 63 -13.47 12.72 2.25
N ASP A 64 -14.15 13.36 3.20
CA ASP A 64 -15.54 13.78 3.08
C ASP A 64 -15.57 15.17 2.45
N ALA A 65 -15.93 15.25 1.17
CA ALA A 65 -15.95 16.50 0.42
C ALA A 65 -17.08 17.45 0.86
N GLU A 66 -18.18 16.93 1.40
CA GLU A 66 -19.30 17.75 1.87
C GLU A 66 -18.94 18.44 3.18
N LYS A 67 -18.31 17.70 4.10
CA LYS A 67 -17.90 18.21 5.42
C LYS A 67 -16.50 18.83 5.42
N GLN A 68 -15.73 18.64 4.35
CA GLN A 68 -14.33 19.06 4.23
C GLN A 68 -13.44 18.55 5.38
N ILE A 69 -13.65 17.31 5.80
CA ILE A 69 -12.88 16.65 6.85
C ILE A 69 -12.40 15.28 6.40
N PHE A 70 -11.38 14.76 7.08
CA PHE A 70 -11.02 13.35 7.00
C PHE A 70 -11.91 12.54 7.94
N ASP A 71 -12.66 11.60 7.38
CA ASP A 71 -13.46 10.64 8.12
C ASP A 71 -12.61 9.40 8.47
N SER A 72 -12.69 8.98 9.72
CA SER A 72 -11.99 7.82 10.26
C SER A 72 -12.93 6.64 10.57
N GLN A 73 -14.13 6.57 9.97
CA GLN A 73 -15.06 5.43 10.13
C GLN A 73 -14.53 4.07 9.61
N GLY A 74 -13.26 3.98 9.18
CA GLY A 74 -12.63 2.77 8.66
C GLY A 74 -11.92 1.90 9.69
N GLN A 75 -11.46 0.73 9.23
CA GLN A 75 -10.53 -0.09 10.01
C GLN A 75 -9.15 0.57 10.06
N SER A 76 -8.48 0.45 11.22
CA SER A 76 -7.09 0.85 11.36
C SER A 76 -6.19 0.12 10.36
N ILE A 77 -5.17 0.80 9.83
CA ILE A 77 -4.12 0.21 9.00
C ILE A 77 -3.54 -1.09 9.59
N THR A 78 -3.45 -1.19 10.92
CA THR A 78 -2.92 -2.35 11.63
C THR A 78 -3.71 -3.64 11.36
N SER A 79 -5.01 -3.53 11.06
CA SER A 79 -5.89 -4.67 10.77
C SER A 79 -5.54 -5.36 9.44
N PHE A 80 -4.79 -4.68 8.56
CA PHE A 80 -4.47 -5.19 7.23
C PHE A 80 -3.06 -5.79 7.13
N ILE A 81 -2.21 -5.62 8.15
CA ILE A 81 -0.78 -5.96 8.07
C ILE A 81 -0.54 -7.44 7.80
N HIS A 82 -1.31 -8.35 8.42
CA HIS A 82 -1.20 -9.79 8.10
C HIS A 82 -1.44 -10.05 6.61
N SER A 83 -2.50 -9.47 6.03
CA SER A 83 -2.81 -9.63 4.60
C SER A 83 -1.71 -9.08 3.69
N TYR A 84 -0.97 -8.06 4.13
CA TYR A 84 0.15 -7.50 3.39
C TYR A 84 1.33 -8.46 3.37
N ILE A 85 1.64 -9.04 4.53
CA ILE A 85 2.70 -10.06 4.67
C ILE A 85 2.35 -11.31 3.84
N ASP A 86 1.11 -11.80 3.93
CA ASP A 86 0.62 -12.96 3.17
C ASP A 86 0.71 -12.77 1.65
N THR A 87 0.69 -11.52 1.18
CA THR A 87 0.80 -11.16 -0.25
C THR A 87 2.26 -11.00 -0.70
N GLY A 88 3.24 -11.12 0.21
CA GLY A 88 4.66 -10.97 -0.10
C GLY A 88 5.13 -9.51 -0.15
N ILE A 89 4.39 -8.57 0.44
CA ILE A 89 4.82 -7.18 0.55
C ILE A 89 5.99 -7.09 1.54
N LYS A 90 7.15 -6.67 1.05
CA LYS A 90 8.40 -6.65 1.82
C LYS A 90 8.61 -5.34 2.57
N TYR A 91 8.24 -4.22 1.96
CA TYR A 91 8.38 -2.90 2.56
C TYR A 91 7.00 -2.38 2.95
N ILE A 92 6.76 -2.23 4.25
CA ILE A 92 5.47 -1.79 4.80
C ILE A 92 5.67 -0.51 5.62
N GLY A 93 4.85 0.50 5.36
CA GLY A 93 4.89 1.77 6.08
C GLY A 93 3.52 2.44 6.13
N GLY A 94 3.52 3.77 6.25
CA GLY A 94 2.29 4.57 6.21
C GLY A 94 2.52 5.94 5.58
N CYS A 95 1.42 6.53 5.11
CA CYS A 95 1.36 7.83 4.46
C CYS A 95 0.48 8.79 5.28
N CYS A 96 -0.55 9.37 4.69
CA CYS A 96 -1.41 10.34 5.37
C CYS A 96 -2.04 9.78 6.65
N HIS A 97 -1.94 10.56 7.73
CA HIS A 97 -2.49 10.26 9.07
C HIS A 97 -1.88 9.05 9.79
N VAL A 98 -0.80 8.47 9.26
CA VAL A 98 -0.07 7.41 9.97
C VAL A 98 1.06 8.05 10.76
N GLY A 99 0.97 7.97 12.09
CA GLY A 99 1.96 8.52 13.02
C GLY A 99 2.91 7.47 13.60
N PRO A 100 3.85 7.90 14.47
CA PRO A 100 4.82 7.01 15.09
C PRO A 100 4.20 5.85 15.90
N ASP A 101 3.04 6.06 16.53
CA ASP A 101 2.34 5.00 17.26
C ASP A 101 1.84 3.89 16.35
N GLN A 102 1.27 4.26 15.19
CA GLN A 102 0.84 3.27 14.20
C GLN A 102 2.05 2.53 13.61
N ILE A 103 3.15 3.22 13.34
CA ILE A 103 4.39 2.57 12.87
C ILE A 103 4.93 1.56 13.90
N ARG A 104 4.92 1.90 15.20
CA ARG A 104 5.26 0.96 16.27
C ARG A 104 4.33 -0.26 16.28
N ALA A 105 3.03 -0.03 16.20
CA ALA A 105 2.06 -1.13 16.16
C ALA A 105 2.24 -2.03 14.93
N ILE A 106 2.56 -1.46 13.76
CA ILE A 106 2.89 -2.23 12.54
C ILE A 106 4.14 -3.09 12.79
N ARG A 107 5.21 -2.51 13.34
CA ARG A 107 6.45 -3.24 13.68
C ARG A 107 6.15 -4.41 14.62
N ASP A 108 5.42 -4.17 15.71
CA ASP A 108 5.04 -5.19 16.68
C ASP A 108 4.26 -6.35 16.05
N ILE A 109 3.38 -6.06 15.08
CA ILE A 109 2.64 -7.09 14.34
C ILE A 109 3.59 -7.93 13.48
N ILE A 110 4.50 -7.30 12.73
CA ILE A 110 5.46 -8.00 11.86
C ILE A 110 6.40 -8.89 12.69
N ASP A 111 6.85 -8.42 13.86
CA ASP A 111 7.70 -9.20 14.77
C ASP A 111 7.00 -10.47 15.27
N ARG A 112 5.71 -10.37 15.61
CA ARG A 112 4.90 -11.50 16.06
C ARG A 112 4.51 -12.45 14.94
N TYR A 113 4.38 -11.98 13.71
CA TYR A 113 4.02 -12.81 12.56
C TYR A 113 5.16 -13.80 12.19
N SER A 114 6.41 -13.42 12.45
CA SER A 114 7.59 -14.24 12.14
C SER A 114 7.95 -15.27 13.21
N SER A 115 7.14 -15.37 14.28
CA SER A 115 7.29 -16.30 15.42
C SER A 115 6.35 -17.49 15.28
#